data_AF-A0A016V3R9-F1
#
_entry.id   AF-A0A016V3R9-F1
#
_cell.length_a   1.000
_cell.length_b   1.000
_cell.length_c   1.000
_cell.angle_alpha   90.00
_cell.angle_beta   90.00
_cell.angle_gamma   90.00
#
_symmetry.space_group_name_H-M   'P 1'
#
loop_
_entity.id
_entity.type
_entity.pdbx_description
1 polymer ?
#
loop_
_entity_poly.entity_id
_entity_poly.type
_entity_poly.pdbx_seq_one_letter_code
_entity_poly.pdbx_strand_id
1 'polypeptide(L)'
;MLRAPLSVVCSRLSSSSAGKDLAKTIVVCPNGAVAAWHPETPFPYEHTRPVELQEHSAEERTPLSAAVSRANRWKDDPNNSQLKDIFYTSKHEWFTRTREERLRSVAAPPPRRK
;
A
#
# COMPACT_ATOMS: atom_id res chain seq x y z
N MET A 1 65.04 -5.35 -18.63
CA MET A 1 64.18 -5.88 -17.55
C MET A 1 62.74 -5.55 -17.90
N LEU A 2 61.97 -6.54 -18.37
CA LEU A 2 60.59 -6.35 -18.85
C LEU A 2 59.63 -6.39 -17.65
N ARG A 3 58.92 -5.28 -17.42
CA ARG A 3 57.95 -5.12 -16.33
C ARG A 3 56.61 -5.67 -16.81
N ALA A 4 56.15 -6.78 -16.22
CA ALA A 4 54.84 -7.36 -16.54
C ALA A 4 53.70 -6.48 -15.97
N PRO A 5 52.60 -6.29 -16.69
CA PRO A 5 51.43 -5.62 -16.15
C PRO A 5 50.69 -6.55 -15.18
N LEU A 6 50.44 -6.07 -13.97
CA LEU A 6 49.57 -6.72 -13.00
C LEU A 6 48.15 -6.71 -13.56
N SER A 7 47.70 -7.85 -14.09
CA SER A 7 46.29 -8.06 -14.39
C SER A 7 45.54 -8.18 -13.07
N VAL A 8 44.88 -7.10 -12.65
CA VAL A 8 43.91 -7.16 -11.56
C VAL A 8 42.72 -7.94 -12.07
N VAL A 9 42.72 -9.25 -11.82
CA VAL A 9 41.57 -10.12 -12.05
C VAL A 9 40.49 -9.65 -11.07
N CYS A 10 39.52 -8.89 -11.57
CA CYS A 10 38.34 -8.51 -10.82
C CYS A 10 37.51 -9.78 -10.61
N SER A 11 37.78 -10.46 -9.50
CA SER A 11 37.07 -11.67 -9.10
C SER A 11 35.63 -11.29 -8.74
N ARG A 12 34.66 -11.85 -9.46
CA ARG A 12 33.25 -11.76 -9.09
C ARG A 12 33.06 -12.56 -7.80
N LEU A 13 33.17 -11.89 -6.66
CA LEU A 13 32.70 -12.42 -5.39
C LEU A 13 31.17 -12.34 -5.41
N SER A 14 30.53 -13.41 -5.84
CA SER A 14 29.09 -13.60 -5.66
C SER A 14 28.80 -13.84 -4.17
N SER A 15 28.78 -12.78 -3.36
CA SER A 15 28.22 -12.86 -2.01
C SER A 15 26.72 -12.56 -2.10
N SER A 16 25.89 -13.60 -2.12
CA SER A 16 24.44 -13.45 -2.01
C SER A 16 24.09 -13.04 -0.59
N SER A 17 23.92 -11.74 -0.32
CA SER A 17 23.30 -11.28 0.92
C SER A 17 21.80 -11.55 0.86
N ALA A 18 21.34 -12.41 1.76
CA ALA A 18 19.97 -12.75 2.14
C ALA A 18 18.81 -12.13 1.33
N GLY A 19 18.10 -12.99 0.59
CA GLY A 19 16.91 -12.65 -0.20
C GLY A 19 17.20 -12.76 -1.69
N LYS A 20 16.65 -13.77 -2.36
CA LYS A 20 16.90 -14.09 -3.77
C LYS A 20 16.27 -13.07 -4.74
N ASP A 21 16.66 -11.81 -4.66
CA ASP A 21 16.39 -10.83 -5.71
C ASP A 21 17.58 -10.84 -6.68
N LEU A 22 17.56 -11.80 -7.61
CA LEU A 22 18.61 -12.01 -8.63
C LEU A 22 18.92 -10.74 -9.46
N ALA A 23 18.05 -9.73 -9.43
CA ALA A 23 18.14 -8.51 -10.23
C ALA A 23 18.87 -7.35 -9.54
N LYS A 24 19.07 -7.37 -8.22
CA LYS A 24 19.71 -6.27 -7.49
C LYS A 24 21.21 -6.50 -7.41
N THR A 25 22.00 -5.58 -7.97
CA THR A 25 23.45 -5.70 -8.03
C THR A 25 24.11 -4.43 -7.52
N ILE A 26 25.09 -4.59 -6.64
CA ILE A 26 25.94 -3.49 -6.16
C ILE A 26 27.35 -3.75 -6.68
N VAL A 27 27.95 -2.76 -7.33
CA VAL A 27 29.30 -2.84 -7.88
C VAL A 27 30.13 -1.71 -7.29
N VAL A 28 31.34 -2.03 -6.82
CA VAL A 28 32.34 -1.04 -6.45
C VAL A 28 33.22 -0.79 -7.67
N CYS A 29 33.19 0.43 -8.19
CA CYS A 29 34.02 0.86 -9.31
C CYS A 29 35.49 1.01 -8.87
N PRO A 30 36.46 0.93 -9.80
CA PRO A 30 37.89 1.03 -9.48
C PRO A 30 38.30 2.40 -8.89
N ASN A 31 37.47 3.42 -9.06
CA ASN A 31 37.62 4.74 -8.45
C ASN A 31 37.05 4.83 -7.02
N GLY A 32 36.59 3.71 -6.44
CA GLY A 32 35.97 3.66 -5.12
C GLY A 32 34.50 4.10 -5.07
N ALA A 33 33.89 4.49 -6.19
CA ALA A 33 32.47 4.80 -6.26
C ALA A 33 31.63 3.53 -6.18
N VAL A 34 30.44 3.62 -5.57
CA VAL A 34 29.49 2.50 -5.48
C VAL A 34 28.34 2.73 -6.43
N ALA A 35 28.16 1.83 -7.39
CA ALA A 35 27.02 1.80 -8.29
C ALA A 35 26.01 0.75 -7.81
N ALA A 36 24.74 1.13 -7.73
CA ALA A 36 23.66 0.23 -7.34
C ALA A 36 22.64 0.13 -8.47
N TRP A 37 22.43 -1.09 -8.97
CA TRP A 37 21.39 -1.44 -9.92
C TRP A 37 20.22 -2.05 -9.15
N HIS A 38 19.07 -1.36 -9.15
CA HIS A 38 17.86 -1.77 -8.45
C HIS A 38 16.62 -1.65 -9.36
N PRO A 39 16.43 -2.56 -10.34
CA PRO A 39 15.25 -2.52 -11.18
C PRO A 39 14.00 -2.77 -10.32
N GLU A 40 12.87 -2.20 -10.74
CA GLU A 40 11.58 -2.49 -10.14
C GLU A 40 11.23 -3.97 -10.37
N THR A 41 10.90 -4.68 -9.29
CA THR A 41 10.55 -6.11 -9.35
C THR A 41 9.05 -6.24 -9.62
N PRO A 42 8.61 -6.78 -10.77
CA PRO A 42 7.20 -7.00 -11.02
C PRO A 42 6.65 -8.06 -10.05
N PHE A 43 5.39 -7.93 -9.66
CA PHE A 43 4.72 -8.92 -8.82
C PHE A 43 4.42 -10.20 -9.64
N PRO A 44 4.88 -11.39 -9.24
CA PRO A 44 4.62 -12.63 -9.96
C PRO A 44 3.12 -12.97 -10.01
N TYR A 45 2.64 -13.41 -11.18
CA TYR A 45 1.23 -13.78 -11.34
C TYR A 45 0.80 -14.94 -10.43
N GLU A 46 1.68 -15.92 -10.21
CA GLU A 46 1.42 -17.07 -9.32
C GLU A 46 1.15 -16.69 -7.86
N HIS A 47 1.59 -15.49 -7.43
CA HIS A 47 1.33 -14.97 -6.09
C HIS A 47 0.08 -14.08 -6.02
N THR A 48 -0.65 -13.93 -7.13
CA THR A 48 -1.94 -13.22 -7.15
C THR A 48 -3.07 -14.16 -6.75
N ARG A 49 -4.16 -13.59 -6.24
CA ARG A 49 -5.42 -14.32 -6.07
C ARG A 49 -6.35 -13.94 -7.22
N PRO A 50 -7.11 -14.89 -7.78
CA PRO A 50 -8.12 -14.56 -8.77
C PRO A 50 -9.12 -13.58 -8.15
N VAL A 51 -9.53 -12.59 -8.94
CA VAL A 51 -10.63 -11.71 -8.54
C VAL A 51 -11.90 -12.56 -8.56
N GLU A 52 -12.50 -12.77 -7.40
CA GLU A 52 -13.83 -13.33 -7.30
C GLU A 52 -14.81 -12.33 -7.91
N LEU A 53 -15.10 -12.49 -9.19
CA LEU A 53 -16.26 -11.86 -9.81
C LEU A 53 -17.45 -12.52 -9.13
N GLN A 54 -18.02 -11.86 -8.12
CA GLN A 54 -19.37 -12.18 -7.69
C GLN A 54 -20.24 -11.96 -8.93
N GLU A 55 -20.45 -13.02 -9.72
CA GLU A 55 -21.60 -13.07 -10.58
C GLU A 55 -22.76 -12.83 -9.63
N HIS A 56 -23.32 -11.63 -9.68
CA HIS A 56 -24.64 -11.37 -9.13
C HIS A 56 -25.63 -12.18 -10.01
N SER A 57 -25.51 -13.51 -10.00
CA SER A 57 -26.36 -14.47 -10.72
C SER A 57 -27.65 -14.65 -9.92
N ALA A 58 -28.34 -13.53 -9.80
CA ALA A 58 -29.72 -13.30 -9.42
C ALA A 58 -29.78 -11.76 -9.33
N GLU A 59 -30.24 -11.05 -10.34
CA GLU A 59 -31.66 -10.92 -10.63
C GLU A 59 -31.81 -10.34 -12.04
N GLU A 60 -32.37 -11.15 -12.93
CA GLU A 60 -33.14 -10.66 -14.07
C GLU A 60 -34.03 -9.51 -13.58
N ARG A 61 -33.99 -8.35 -14.26
CA ARG A 61 -34.68 -7.11 -13.88
C ARG A 61 -36.20 -7.25 -14.00
N THR A 62 -36.75 -8.01 -13.07
CA THR A 62 -38.12 -7.93 -12.57
C THR A 62 -38.30 -6.57 -11.85
N PRO A 63 -39.53 -6.11 -11.58
CA PRO A 63 -39.80 -4.86 -10.83
C PRO A 63 -39.13 -4.77 -9.44
N LEU A 64 -38.48 -5.84 -8.96
CA LEU A 64 -37.80 -5.98 -7.68
C LEU A 64 -36.34 -5.48 -7.68
N SER A 65 -35.63 -5.56 -8.82
CA SER A 65 -34.35 -4.85 -9.00
C SER A 65 -34.54 -3.33 -8.92
N ALA A 66 -35.77 -2.83 -9.07
CA ALA A 66 -36.14 -1.43 -8.83
C ALA A 66 -36.47 -1.10 -7.35
N ALA A 67 -36.40 -2.07 -6.42
CA ALA A 67 -36.41 -1.89 -4.97
C ALA A 67 -34.99 -1.84 -4.34
N VAL A 68 -33.94 -2.23 -5.09
CA VAL A 68 -32.54 -1.75 -4.91
C VAL A 68 -32.50 -0.22 -4.80
N SER A 69 -33.49 0.42 -5.44
CA SER A 69 -33.82 1.84 -5.43
C SER A 69 -34.73 2.28 -4.27
N ARG A 70 -34.80 1.56 -3.14
CA ARG A 70 -35.34 2.13 -1.90
C ARG A 70 -34.32 2.14 -0.75
N ALA A 71 -33.15 2.67 -1.11
CA ALA A 71 -32.47 3.78 -0.44
C ALA A 71 -32.30 3.71 1.10
N ASN A 72 -31.03 3.64 1.52
CA ASN A 72 -30.54 3.81 2.89
C ASN A 72 -31.23 2.86 3.87
N ARG A 73 -30.68 1.65 4.02
CA ARG A 73 -31.09 0.67 5.05
C ARG A 73 -31.21 1.29 6.46
N TRP A 74 -30.56 2.42 6.70
CA TRP A 74 -30.81 3.26 7.86
C TRP A 74 -31.65 4.47 7.46
N LYS A 75 -32.91 4.49 7.91
CA LYS A 75 -33.77 5.68 7.83
C LYS A 75 -33.24 6.81 8.71
N ASP A 76 -32.57 6.45 9.81
CA ASP A 76 -31.89 7.32 10.76
C ASP A 76 -30.37 7.12 10.66
N ASP A 77 -29.56 8.04 11.16
CA ASP A 77 -28.11 7.88 11.18
C ASP A 77 -27.70 6.59 11.94
N PRO A 78 -26.61 5.92 11.52
CA PRO A 78 -26.11 4.74 12.23
C PRO A 78 -25.79 5.04 13.68
N ASN A 79 -26.12 4.10 14.55
CA ASN A 79 -25.80 4.21 15.96
C ASN A 79 -24.28 4.11 16.18
N ASN A 80 -23.76 4.84 17.18
CA ASN A 80 -22.34 4.83 17.55
C ASN A 80 -21.79 3.42 17.85
N SER A 81 -22.62 2.50 18.35
CA SER A 81 -22.22 1.10 18.54
C SER A 81 -21.99 0.36 17.21
N GLN A 82 -22.80 0.63 16.19
CA GLN A 82 -22.63 0.05 14.85
C GLN A 82 -21.37 0.62 14.19
N LEU A 83 -21.15 1.92 14.34
CA LEU A 83 -19.94 2.58 13.81
C LEU A 83 -18.67 2.01 14.45
N LYS A 84 -18.69 1.78 15.76
CA LYS A 84 -17.60 1.11 16.48
C LYS A 84 -17.25 -0.26 15.86
N ASP A 85 -18.25 -1.07 15.58
CA ASP A 85 -18.03 -2.44 15.11
C ASP A 85 -17.63 -2.49 13.62
N ILE A 86 -18.18 -1.60 12.77
CA ILE A 86 -17.82 -1.49 11.35
C ILE A 86 -16.36 -1.04 11.17
N PHE A 87 -15.95 -0.03 11.94
CA PHE A 87 -14.63 0.58 11.81
C PHE A 87 -13.58 -0.02 12.76
N TYR A 88 -13.97 -0.99 13.59
CA TYR A 88 -13.12 -1.59 14.62
C TYR A 88 -12.49 -0.54 15.56
N THR A 89 -13.25 0.50 15.91
CA THR A 89 -12.80 1.60 16.76
C THR A 89 -13.36 1.52 18.19
N SER A 90 -13.12 2.55 19.01
CA SER A 90 -13.74 2.67 20.33
C SER A 90 -15.03 3.49 20.29
N LYS A 91 -15.95 3.27 21.25
CA LYS A 91 -17.21 4.04 21.31
C LYS A 91 -17.01 5.54 21.52
N HIS A 92 -15.87 5.95 22.09
CA HIS A 92 -15.60 7.33 22.51
C HIS A 92 -15.27 8.25 21.33
N GLU A 93 -14.80 7.69 20.21
CA GLU A 93 -14.48 8.45 18.98
C GLU A 93 -15.73 9.01 18.31
N TRP A 94 -16.88 8.37 18.50
CA TRP A 94 -18.14 8.73 17.85
C TRP A 94 -19.01 9.69 18.69
N PHE A 95 -18.60 10.01 19.92
CA PHE A 95 -19.28 11.05 20.71
C PHE A 95 -18.78 12.44 20.34
N THR A 96 -19.68 13.42 20.39
CA THR A 96 -19.35 14.80 20.05
C THR A 96 -18.36 15.38 21.06
N ARG A 97 -17.30 15.99 20.54
CA ARG A 97 -16.34 16.75 21.34
C ARG A 97 -16.95 18.02 21.89
N THR A 98 -16.38 18.52 22.98
CA THR A 98 -16.81 19.78 23.60
C THR A 98 -16.61 20.95 22.63
N ARG A 99 -17.42 22.01 22.81
CA ARG A 99 -17.34 23.22 21.98
C ARG A 99 -15.94 23.82 21.98
N GLU A 100 -15.28 23.86 23.14
CA GLU A 100 -13.93 24.43 23.30
C GLU A 100 -12.89 23.69 22.47
N GLU A 101 -12.96 22.36 22.46
CA GLU A 101 -12.04 21.52 21.68
C GLU A 101 -12.23 21.73 20.17
N ARG A 102 -13.48 21.85 19.71
CA ARG A 102 -13.80 22.19 18.32
C ARG A 102 -13.25 23.55 17.91
N LEU A 103 -13.35 24.56 18.79
CA LEU A 103 -12.83 25.90 18.49
C LEU A 103 -11.30 25.90 18.34
N ARG A 104 -10.60 25.07 19.11
CA ARG A 104 -9.14 24.90 18.98
C ARG A 104 -8.73 24.19 17.69
N SER A 105 -9.58 23.34 17.12
CA SER A 105 -9.28 22.57 15.91
C SER A 105 -9.59 23.27 14.59
N VAL A 106 -10.29 24.42 14.59
CA VAL A 106 -10.68 25.15 13.36
C VAL A 106 -9.50 25.88 12.70
N ALA A 107 -8.36 26.00 13.39
CA ALA A 107 -7.15 26.56 12.79
C ALA A 107 -6.66 25.66 11.65
N ALA A 108 -6.55 26.21 10.44
CA ALA A 108 -6.03 25.48 9.29
C ALA A 108 -4.57 25.05 9.58
N PRO A 109 -4.25 23.74 9.54
CA PRO A 109 -2.88 23.30 9.66
C PRO A 109 -2.07 23.84 8.46
N PRO A 110 -0.76 24.09 8.64
CA PRO A 110 0.06 24.57 7.56
C PRO A 110 0.06 23.56 6.39
N PRO A 111 -0.08 24.03 5.13
CA PRO A 111 -0.10 23.14 3.99
C PRO A 111 1.22 22.37 3.90
N ARG A 112 1.15 21.04 3.88
CA ARG A 112 2.32 20.20 3.61
C ARG A 112 2.62 20.21 2.11
N ARG A 113 3.90 20.13 1.75
CA ARG A 113 4.40 20.28 0.37
C ARG A 113 3.63 19.39 -0.61
N LYS A 114 3.30 20.00 -1.76
CA LYS A 114 3.09 19.31 -3.03
C LYS A 114 4.42 18.72 -3.51
#